data_AF-A0A534T7G4-F1
#
_entry.id   AF-A0A534T7G4-F1
#
_cell.length_a   1.000
_cell.length_b   1.000
_cell.length_c   1.000
_cell.angle_alpha   90.00
_cell.angle_beta   90.00
_cell.angle_gamma   90.00
#
_symmetry.space_group_name_H-M   'P 1'
#
loop_
_entity.id
_entity.type
_entity.pdbx_description
1 polymer ?
#
loop_
_entity_poly.entity_id
_entity_poly.type
_entity_poly.pdbx_seq_one_letter_code
_entity_poly.pdbx_strand_id
1 'polypeptide(L)'
;MALLAGTQLALPAVGAATLVQRPGVVEADTWVDQASPDANAGSDRVLRAVDTPGSQVQTFLRVSLGGATGGPVVAARLRLQVDVNGHAGSDSGGNLHAAGCGWNEETLTWNTRPAVDPLGLASVGAVQRRQVVAFDFTAALEP
;
A
#
# COMPACT_ATOMS: atom_id res chain seq x y z
N MET A 1 -3.21 -26.84 -60.05
CA MET A 1 -3.65 -25.99 -58.93
C MET A 1 -2.88 -26.47 -57.70
N ALA A 2 -1.77 -25.82 -57.37
CA ALA A 2 -0.89 -26.23 -56.28
C ALA A 2 -1.13 -25.31 -55.08
N LEU A 3 -1.51 -25.88 -53.94
CA LEU A 3 -1.67 -25.15 -52.68
C LEU A 3 -0.50 -25.56 -51.76
N LEU A 4 0.50 -24.68 -51.66
CA LEU A 4 1.58 -24.80 -50.68
C LEU A 4 1.06 -24.30 -49.33
N ALA A 5 0.85 -25.21 -48.37
CA ALA A 5 0.60 -24.86 -46.98
C ALA A 5 1.94 -24.47 -46.32
N GLY A 6 2.20 -23.18 -46.20
CA GLY A 6 3.33 -22.66 -45.43
C GLY A 6 3.07 -22.81 -43.94
N THR A 7 3.76 -23.75 -43.29
CA THR A 7 3.81 -23.83 -41.83
C THR A 7 4.64 -22.65 -41.34
N GLN A 8 3.99 -21.58 -40.90
CA GLN A 8 4.69 -20.45 -40.31
C GLN A 8 5.24 -20.88 -38.94
N LEU A 9 6.54 -21.17 -38.88
CA LEU A 9 7.29 -21.24 -37.63
C LEU A 9 7.27 -19.85 -37.00
N ALA A 10 6.41 -19.65 -36.01
CA ALA A 10 6.50 -18.50 -35.13
C ALA A 10 7.77 -18.66 -34.28
N LEU A 11 8.82 -17.90 -34.59
CA LEU A 11 9.98 -17.76 -33.73
C LEU A 11 9.50 -17.21 -32.37
N PRO A 12 9.98 -17.73 -31.23
CA PRO A 12 9.72 -17.09 -29.95
C PRO A 12 10.23 -15.64 -30.02
N ALA A 13 9.41 -14.67 -29.62
CA ALA A 13 9.79 -13.27 -29.63
C ALA A 13 11.06 -13.09 -28.78
N VAL A 14 12.17 -12.75 -29.43
CA VAL A 14 13.42 -12.42 -28.76
C VAL A 14 13.20 -11.09 -28.04
N GLY A 15 13.17 -11.11 -26.69
CA GLY A 15 13.09 -9.91 -25.86
C GLY A 15 11.83 -9.73 -25.01
N ALA A 16 11.08 -10.79 -24.68
CA ALA A 16 10.00 -10.67 -23.71
C ALA A 16 10.57 -10.36 -22.30
N ALA A 17 10.31 -9.15 -21.80
CA ALA A 17 10.61 -8.80 -20.42
C ALA A 17 9.84 -9.75 -19.49
N THR A 18 10.56 -10.41 -18.58
CA THR A 18 9.94 -11.27 -17.56
C THR A 18 9.54 -10.40 -16.38
N LEU A 19 8.24 -10.32 -16.11
CA LEU A 19 7.76 -9.70 -14.88
C LEU A 19 7.94 -10.68 -13.71
N VAL A 20 8.66 -10.25 -12.68
CA VAL A 20 8.83 -11.01 -11.44
C VAL A 20 8.01 -10.33 -10.35
N GLN A 21 7.01 -11.04 -9.82
CA GLN A 21 6.29 -10.57 -8.64
C GLN A 21 7.07 -10.94 -7.39
N ARG A 22 7.29 -9.97 -6.51
CA ARG A 22 7.86 -10.21 -5.18
C ARG A 22 6.88 -9.77 -4.11
N PRO A 23 6.59 -10.62 -3.12
CA PRO A 23 5.82 -10.18 -1.97
C PRO A 23 6.64 -9.18 -1.15
N GLY A 24 6.01 -8.07 -0.77
CA GLY A 24 6.51 -7.22 0.31
C GLY A 24 6.17 -7.85 1.66
N VAL A 25 6.93 -7.51 2.69
CA VAL A 25 6.67 -7.91 4.07
C VAL A 25 6.29 -6.66 4.86
N VAL A 26 5.19 -6.72 5.60
CA VAL A 26 4.86 -5.70 6.60
C VAL A 26 5.73 -5.99 7.82
N GLU A 27 6.65 -5.09 8.13
CA GLU A 27 7.60 -5.23 9.25
C GLU A 27 7.05 -4.63 10.54
N ALA A 28 6.16 -3.64 10.42
CA ALA A 28 5.52 -2.99 11.54
C ALA A 28 4.22 -2.33 11.11
N ASP A 29 3.22 -2.34 11.97
CA ASP A 29 1.96 -1.64 11.77
C ASP A 29 1.40 -1.05 13.07
N THR A 30 0.92 0.18 13.01
CA THR A 30 0.29 0.81 14.17
C THR A 30 -0.61 1.96 13.72
N TRP A 31 -1.37 2.52 14.65
CA TRP A 31 -2.11 3.74 14.42
C TRP A 31 -1.98 4.68 15.62
N VAL A 32 -2.14 5.98 15.35
CA VAL A 32 -2.01 7.04 16.34
C VAL A 32 -3.25 7.93 16.31
N ASP A 33 -3.63 8.41 17.49
CA ASP A 33 -4.85 9.18 17.69
C ASP A 33 -4.54 10.59 18.20
N GLN A 34 -5.03 11.60 17.50
CA GLN A 34 -4.92 12.98 17.95
C GLN A 34 -5.63 13.22 19.29
N ALA A 35 -6.75 12.53 19.54
CA ALA A 35 -7.51 12.67 20.78
C ALA A 35 -6.83 12.00 21.98
N SER A 36 -5.90 11.07 21.73
CA SER A 36 -5.12 10.36 22.76
C SER A 36 -3.63 10.41 22.42
N PRO A 37 -2.98 11.59 22.53
CA PRO A 37 -1.74 11.86 21.83
C PRO A 37 -0.50 11.11 22.36
N ASP A 38 -0.58 10.59 23.58
CA ASP A 38 0.46 9.78 24.23
C ASP A 38 0.15 8.27 24.21
N ALA A 39 -0.99 7.87 23.63
CA ALA A 39 -1.34 6.47 23.50
C ALA A 39 -0.60 5.80 22.33
N ASN A 40 -0.24 4.53 22.53
CA ASN A 40 0.29 3.64 21.51
C ASN A 40 -0.74 2.55 21.19
N ALA A 41 -0.86 2.19 19.92
CA ALA A 41 -1.76 1.14 19.45
C ALA A 41 -1.04 -0.01 18.71
N GLY A 42 0.26 -0.21 18.95
CA GLY A 42 1.06 -1.26 18.30
C GLY A 42 0.65 -2.70 18.65
N SER A 43 -0.26 -2.89 19.60
CA SER A 43 -0.81 -4.23 19.93
C SER A 43 -2.23 -4.45 19.40
N ASP A 44 -2.83 -3.43 18.77
CA ASP A 44 -4.18 -3.53 18.26
C ASP A 44 -4.24 -4.36 16.98
N ARG A 45 -5.29 -5.16 16.86
CA ARG A 45 -5.49 -6.03 15.68
C ARG A 45 -6.25 -5.36 14.53
N VAL A 46 -6.67 -4.11 14.72
CA VAL A 46 -7.48 -3.36 13.77
C VAL A 46 -6.87 -1.99 13.59
N LEU A 47 -6.48 -1.67 12.35
CA LEU A 47 -5.98 -0.37 11.98
C LEU A 47 -7.13 0.62 11.80
N ARG A 48 -6.90 1.87 12.21
CA ARG A 48 -7.89 2.94 12.16
C ARG A 48 -7.33 4.12 11.38
N ALA A 49 -8.15 4.68 10.50
CA ALA A 49 -7.84 5.88 9.74
C ALA A 49 -9.07 6.79 9.74
N VAL A 50 -8.90 8.01 10.24
CA VAL A 50 -9.96 9.02 10.35
C VAL A 50 -9.35 10.36 9.99
N ASP A 51 -9.89 11.04 8.99
CA ASP A 51 -9.47 12.39 8.61
C ASP A 51 -10.55 13.41 9.01
N THR A 52 -10.72 13.59 10.31
CA THR A 52 -11.63 14.59 10.89
C THR A 52 -10.81 15.60 11.67
N PRO A 53 -10.90 16.91 11.37
CA PRO A 53 -10.17 17.93 12.11
C PRO A 53 -10.42 17.84 13.63
N GLY A 54 -9.34 17.73 14.41
CA GLY A 54 -9.40 17.63 15.87
C GLY A 54 -9.68 16.22 16.42
N SER A 55 -9.85 15.22 15.56
CA SER A 55 -9.99 13.81 15.94
C SER A 55 -9.36 12.91 14.87
N GLN A 56 -8.21 13.35 14.35
CA GLN A 56 -7.51 12.62 13.30
C GLN A 56 -6.90 11.34 13.87
N VAL A 57 -7.03 10.26 13.10
CA VAL A 57 -6.42 8.98 13.40
C VAL A 57 -5.62 8.56 12.16
N GLN A 58 -4.32 8.31 12.35
CA GLN A 58 -3.40 8.00 11.27
C GLN A 58 -2.84 6.60 11.44
N THR A 59 -2.89 5.79 10.38
CA THR A 59 -2.25 4.46 10.33
C THR A 59 -0.85 4.59 9.73
N PHE A 60 0.12 3.95 10.37
CA PHE A 60 1.50 3.84 9.91
C PHE A 60 1.83 2.38 9.60
N LEU A 61 2.39 2.14 8.41
CA LEU A 61 2.79 0.84 7.93
C LEU A 61 4.26 0.93 7.49
N ARG A 62 5.12 0.05 8.00
CA ARG A 62 6.47 -0.13 7.48
C ARG A 62 6.49 -1.39 6.62
N VAL A 63 6.74 -1.20 5.34
CA VAL A 63 6.75 -2.29 4.37
C VAL A 63 8.14 -2.42 3.76
N SER A 64 8.71 -3.62 3.90
CA SER A 64 9.94 -4.00 3.22
C SER A 64 9.57 -4.62 1.87
N LEU A 65 9.82 -3.86 0.81
CA LEU A 65 9.71 -4.37 -0.55
C LEU A 65 10.91 -5.29 -0.78
N GLY A 66 10.65 -6.58 -1.01
CA GLY A 66 11.71 -7.59 -1.05
C GLY A 66 12.74 -7.33 -2.15
N GLY A 67 13.79 -6.57 -1.83
CA GLY A 67 14.97 -6.26 -2.63
C GLY A 67 14.66 -5.62 -3.98
N ALA A 68 15.19 -4.42 -4.23
CA ALA A 68 15.21 -3.82 -5.56
C ALA A 68 15.73 -4.86 -6.58
N THR A 69 14.88 -5.25 -7.53
CA THR A 69 15.34 -5.95 -8.71
C THR A 69 16.35 -5.01 -9.40
N GLY A 70 17.44 -5.54 -9.95
CA GLY A 70 18.35 -4.75 -10.79
C GLY A 70 17.70 -4.20 -12.09
N GLY A 71 16.37 -4.06 -12.12
CA GLY A 71 15.55 -3.54 -13.21
C GLY A 71 14.33 -2.77 -12.68
N PRO A 72 13.62 -2.05 -13.56
CA PRO A 72 12.58 -1.07 -13.19
C PRO A 72 11.34 -1.69 -12.53
N VAL A 73 10.66 -0.92 -11.69
CA VAL A 73 9.47 -1.36 -10.94
C VAL A 73 8.20 -1.12 -11.74
N VAL A 74 7.77 -2.13 -12.50
CA VAL A 74 6.60 -1.99 -13.41
C VAL A 74 5.25 -1.87 -12.67
N ALA A 75 5.15 -2.38 -11.44
CA ALA A 75 3.93 -2.27 -10.63
C ALA A 75 4.23 -2.44 -9.13
N ALA A 76 3.68 -1.56 -8.30
CA ALA A 76 3.70 -1.66 -6.84
C ALA A 76 2.31 -1.37 -6.27
N ARG A 77 1.78 -2.35 -5.54
CA ARG A 77 0.41 -2.32 -5.00
C ARG A 77 0.38 -2.76 -3.54
N LEU A 78 -0.13 -1.89 -2.68
CA LEU A 78 -0.43 -2.22 -1.29
C LEU A 78 -1.90 -2.63 -1.20
N ARG A 79 -2.16 -3.83 -0.69
CA ARG A 79 -3.53 -4.32 -0.50
C ARG A 79 -3.90 -4.27 0.96
N LEU A 80 -5.01 -3.59 1.27
CA LEU A 80 -5.58 -3.51 2.62
C LEU A 80 -7.00 -4.04 2.60
N GLN A 81 -7.41 -4.72 3.67
CA GLN A 81 -8.78 -5.18 3.83
C GLN A 81 -9.52 -4.25 4.79
N VAL A 82 -10.66 -3.73 4.35
CA VAL A 82 -11.59 -3.01 5.22
C VAL A 82 -12.11 -3.97 6.29
N ASP A 83 -12.18 -3.46 7.52
CA ASP A 83 -12.62 -4.22 8.68
C ASP A 83 -13.98 -4.90 8.43
N VAL A 84 -14.19 -6.02 9.12
CA VAL A 84 -15.37 -6.87 8.99
C VAL A 84 -16.57 -6.37 9.80
N ASN A 85 -16.34 -5.38 10.67
CA ASN A 85 -17.34 -4.75 11.53
C ASN A 85 -18.37 -3.94 10.74
N GLY A 86 -19.60 -3.86 11.25
CA GLY A 86 -20.75 -3.28 10.53
C GLY A 86 -20.61 -1.82 10.11
N HIS A 87 -19.72 -1.07 10.76
CA HIS A 87 -19.51 0.37 10.56
C HIS A 87 -18.18 0.69 9.85
N ALA A 88 -17.56 -0.30 9.19
CA ALA A 88 -16.27 -0.14 8.53
C ALA A 88 -16.35 0.46 7.11
N GLY A 89 -17.56 0.58 6.54
CA GLY A 89 -17.76 1.25 5.25
C GLY A 89 -17.53 2.76 5.37
N SER A 90 -16.99 3.37 4.32
CA SER A 90 -16.65 4.80 4.28
C SER A 90 -16.74 5.34 2.85
N ASP A 91 -17.06 6.61 2.70
CA ASP A 91 -17.04 7.31 1.40
C ASP A 91 -15.60 7.54 0.88
N SER A 92 -14.60 7.28 1.72
CA SER A 92 -13.18 7.28 1.38
C SER A 92 -12.48 6.04 1.93
N GLY A 93 -11.73 5.35 1.08
CA GLY A 93 -10.86 4.22 1.43
C GLY A 93 -9.51 4.65 2.00
N GLY A 94 -9.22 5.95 1.97
CA GLY A 94 -8.01 6.56 2.50
C GLY A 94 -7.05 7.05 1.41
N ASN A 95 -6.02 7.76 1.87
CA ASN A 95 -4.91 8.24 1.07
C ASN A 95 -3.62 7.61 1.60
N LEU A 96 -2.78 7.12 0.70
CA LEU A 96 -1.47 6.60 1.01
C LEU A 96 -0.44 7.72 0.86
N HIS A 97 0.39 7.89 1.88
CA HIS A 97 1.44 8.90 1.91
C HIS A 97 2.77 8.26 2.33
N ALA A 98 3.88 8.86 1.88
CA ALA A 98 5.21 8.45 2.35
C ALA A 98 5.47 9.00 3.76
N ALA A 99 6.18 8.22 4.58
CA ALA A 99 6.66 8.64 5.89
C ALA A 99 8.06 8.04 6.13
N GLY A 100 8.83 8.63 7.03
CA GLY A 100 10.14 8.08 7.42
C GLY A 100 10.02 6.72 8.10
N CYS A 101 11.00 5.82 7.90
CA CYS A 101 10.96 4.44 8.41
C CYS A 101 11.53 4.25 9.84
N GLY A 102 12.05 5.31 10.46
CA GLY A 102 12.82 5.24 11.72
C GLY A 102 12.01 5.14 13.01
N TRP A 103 10.71 4.82 12.94
CA TRP A 103 9.84 4.70 14.10
C TRP A 103 9.79 3.26 14.64
N ASN A 104 9.36 3.12 15.89
CA ASN A 104 9.13 1.84 16.56
C ASN A 104 7.64 1.66 16.86
N GLU A 105 7.08 0.54 16.44
CA GLU A 105 5.68 0.15 16.58
C GLU A 105 5.20 0.19 18.03
N GLU A 106 6.04 -0.24 18.97
CA GLU A 106 5.70 -0.36 20.39
C GLU A 106 5.68 0.99 21.12
N THR A 107 6.26 2.04 20.51
CA THR A 107 6.43 3.35 21.18
C THR A 107 5.88 4.52 20.35
N LEU A 108 5.32 4.26 19.17
CA LEU A 108 4.78 5.32 18.34
C LEU A 108 3.52 5.90 18.98
N THR A 109 3.47 7.22 19.10
CA THR A 109 2.30 7.96 19.57
C THR A 109 2.02 9.09 18.61
N TRP A 110 0.90 9.80 18.79
CA TRP A 110 0.63 10.98 17.99
C TRP A 110 1.77 11.99 18.11
N ASN A 111 2.27 12.23 19.31
CA ASN A 111 3.33 13.23 19.56
C ASN A 111 4.69 12.84 18.94
N THR A 112 4.98 11.54 18.80
CA THR A 112 6.27 11.04 18.30
C THR A 112 6.22 10.57 16.85
N ARG A 113 5.06 10.68 16.18
CA ARG A 113 4.88 10.21 14.81
C ARG A 113 5.81 10.94 13.83
N PRO A 114 6.35 10.23 12.82
CA PRO A 114 7.14 10.88 11.78
C PRO A 114 6.27 11.84 10.97
N ALA A 115 6.91 12.86 10.39
CA ALA A 115 6.25 13.68 9.40
C ALA A 115 5.87 12.84 8.17
N VAL A 116 4.65 13.06 7.69
CA VAL A 116 4.09 12.43 6.50
C VAL A 116 4.22 13.41 5.34
N ASP A 117 4.59 12.91 4.17
CA ASP A 117 4.66 13.72 2.95
C ASP A 117 3.25 14.25 2.59
N PRO A 118 3.08 15.58 2.41
CA PRO A 118 1.80 16.13 1.97
C PRO A 118 1.36 15.61 0.60
N LEU A 119 2.30 15.14 -0.24
CA LEU A 119 1.96 14.51 -1.51
C LEU A 119 1.44 13.08 -1.28
N GLY A 120 0.17 12.86 -1.63
CA GLY A 120 -0.41 11.52 -1.66
C GLY A 120 0.19 10.68 -2.79
N LEU A 121 0.63 9.47 -2.48
CA LEU A 121 1.14 8.49 -3.44
C LEU A 121 0.01 7.79 -4.20
N ALA A 122 -1.11 7.54 -3.51
CA ALA A 122 -2.29 6.88 -4.05
C ALA A 122 -3.51 7.20 -3.19
N SER A 123 -4.71 7.08 -3.75
CA SER A 123 -5.96 7.19 -3.02
C SER A 123 -6.95 6.12 -3.46
N VAL A 124 -7.85 5.77 -2.55
CA VAL A 124 -8.96 4.86 -2.84
C VAL A 124 -10.27 5.59 -2.51
N GLY A 125 -11.22 5.54 -3.44
CA GLY A 125 -12.56 6.11 -3.27
C GLY A 125 -13.41 5.33 -2.25
N ALA A 126 -14.72 5.44 -2.34
CA ALA A 126 -15.63 4.78 -1.39
C ALA A 126 -15.38 3.27 -1.25
N VAL A 127 -15.45 2.80 0.00
CA VAL A 127 -15.17 1.42 0.37
C VAL A 127 -16.30 0.80 1.17
N GLN A 128 -16.45 -0.50 1.01
CA GLN A 128 -17.44 -1.32 1.71
C GLN A 128 -16.75 -2.24 2.71
N ARG A 129 -17.52 -2.66 3.72
CA ARG A 129 -17.10 -3.65 4.70
C ARG A 129 -16.56 -4.92 4.02
N ARG A 130 -15.47 -5.50 4.55
CA ARG A 130 -14.77 -6.69 4.00
C ARG A 130 -14.16 -6.51 2.61
N GLN A 131 -14.23 -5.32 2.01
CA GLN A 131 -13.63 -5.09 0.71
C GLN A 131 -12.10 -5.08 0.84
N VAL A 132 -11.43 -5.79 -0.06
CA VAL A 132 -9.98 -5.62 -0.26
C VAL A 132 -9.78 -4.50 -1.26
N VAL A 133 -9.01 -3.49 -0.87
CA VAL A 133 -8.64 -2.34 -1.70
C VAL A 133 -7.16 -2.38 -2.02
N ALA A 134 -6.80 -1.85 -3.18
CA ALA A 134 -5.42 -1.78 -3.63
C ALA A 134 -5.02 -0.33 -3.87
N PHE A 135 -3.98 0.11 -3.18
CA PHE A 135 -3.30 1.39 -3.43
C PHE A 135 -2.20 1.13 -4.45
N ASP A 136 -2.33 1.67 -5.66
CA ASP A 136 -1.30 1.59 -6.69
C ASP A 136 -0.39 2.81 -6.57
N PHE A 137 0.84 2.60 -6.13
CA PHE A 137 1.84 3.65 -5.93
C PHE A 137 3.05 3.47 -6.85
N THR A 138 2.85 2.76 -7.96
CA THR A 138 3.91 2.49 -8.96
C THR A 138 4.59 3.79 -9.41
N ALA A 139 3.81 4.85 -9.63
CA ALA A 139 4.32 6.15 -10.07
C ALA A 139 5.32 6.80 -9.09
N ALA A 140 5.30 6.42 -7.80
CA ALA A 140 6.25 6.92 -6.81
C ALA A 140 7.61 6.18 -6.82
N LEU A 141 7.69 5.06 -7.52
CA LEU A 141 8.90 4.24 -7.62
C LEU A 141 9.59 4.35 -8.99
N GLU A 142 8.91 4.95 -9.96
CA GLU A 142 9.49 5.31 -11.24
C GLU A 142 10.38 6.56 -11.08
N PRO A 143 11.61 6.56 -11.63
CA PRO A 143 12.57 7.66 -11.49
C PRO A 143 12.22 8.95 -12.25
#